data_AF-A0A660QVD5-F1
#
_entry.id   AF-A0A660QVD5-F1
#
_cell.length_a   1.000
_cell.length_b   1.000
_cell.length_c   1.000
_cell.angle_alpha   90.00
_cell.angle_beta   90.00
_cell.angle_gamma   90.00
#
_symmetry.space_group_name_H-M   'P 1'
#
loop_
_entity.id
_entity.type
_entity.pdbx_description
1 polymer ?
#
loop_
_entity_poly.entity_id
_entity_poly.type
_entity_poly.pdbx_seq_one_letter_code
_entity_poly.pdbx_strand_id
1 'polypeptide(L)'
;MEGEFRPKTVDFLLVHGPVPLPVEVKSGAAGKLRSLHRFVEMCPAAKTAIRLYRGRYALQQAGSNVQYRLANIPYYHASKIDAYADMLCS
;
A
#
# COMPACT_ATOMS: atom_id res chain seq x y z
N MET A 1 -14.80 30.41 4.38
CA MET A 1 -14.05 29.71 3.31
C MET A 1 -14.07 28.24 3.70
N GLU A 2 -15.05 27.48 3.23
CA GLU A 2 -15.16 26.05 3.54
C GLU A 2 -13.99 25.33 2.87
N GLY A 3 -13.13 24.70 3.69
CA GLY A 3 -12.08 23.84 3.19
C GLY A 3 -12.71 22.60 2.56
N GLU A 4 -12.53 22.42 1.26
CA GLU A 4 -12.95 21.24 0.52
C GLU A 4 -12.37 19.98 1.21
N PHE A 5 -13.23 19.14 1.79
CA PHE A 5 -12.83 17.87 2.39
C PHE A 5 -12.42 16.91 1.25
N ARG A 6 -11.12 16.71 1.07
CA ARG A 6 -10.60 15.67 0.17
C ARG A 6 -10.41 14.37 0.95
N PRO A 7 -11.23 13.33 0.72
CA PRO A 7 -11.03 12.05 1.36
C PRO A 7 -9.66 11.51 0.99
N LYS A 8 -8.95 10.97 1.98
CA LYS A 8 -7.61 10.44 1.77
C LYS A 8 -7.69 9.08 1.09
N THR A 9 -7.30 9.02 -0.18
CA THR A 9 -7.26 7.78 -0.98
C THR A 9 -5.83 7.24 -1.07
N VAL A 10 -5.71 6.01 -1.58
CA VAL A 10 -4.44 5.45 -2.05
C VAL A 10 -4.09 6.07 -3.41
N ASP A 11 -2.83 5.97 -3.83
CA ASP A 11 -2.38 6.59 -5.09
C ASP A 11 -2.87 5.80 -6.30
N PHE A 12 -2.77 4.47 -6.23
CA PHE A 12 -3.35 3.58 -7.23
C PHE A 12 -3.62 2.18 -6.65
N LEU A 13 -4.39 1.40 -7.41
CA LEU A 13 -4.65 -0.01 -7.13
C LEU A 13 -3.93 -0.85 -8.16
N LEU A 14 -3.19 -1.86 -7.70
CA LEU A 14 -2.65 -2.88 -8.56
C LEU A 14 -3.66 -4.03 -8.64
N VAL A 15 -4.25 -4.22 -9.81
CA VAL A 15 -5.18 -5.33 -10.07
C VAL A 15 -4.37 -6.59 -10.27
N HIS A 16 -4.41 -7.48 -9.29
CA HIS A 16 -3.70 -8.76 -9.32
C HIS A 16 -4.61 -9.82 -8.69
N GLY A 17 -5.17 -10.69 -9.54
CA GLY A 17 -6.19 -11.65 -9.12
C GLY A 17 -7.51 -10.97 -8.68
N PRO A 18 -8.29 -11.62 -7.79
CA PRO A 18 -9.64 -11.16 -7.44
C PRO A 18 -9.67 -10.00 -6.45
N VAL A 19 -8.57 -9.74 -5.72
CA VAL A 19 -8.49 -8.68 -4.70
C VAL A 19 -7.35 -7.74 -5.06
N PRO A 20 -7.62 -6.44 -5.30
CA PRO A 20 -6.58 -5.49 -5.67
C PRO A 20 -5.63 -5.18 -4.50
N LEU A 21 -4.37 -4.93 -4.81
CA LEU A 21 -3.38 -4.48 -3.82
C LEU A 21 -3.37 -2.95 -3.79
N PRO A 22 -3.64 -2.31 -2.63
CA PRO A 22 -3.51 -0.87 -2.50
C PRO A 22 -2.05 -0.45 -2.51
N VAL A 23 -1.71 0.57 -3.31
CA VAL A 23 -0.36 1.09 -3.44
C VAL A 23 -0.28 2.56 -3.02
N GLU A 24 0.73 2.89 -2.22
CA GLU A 24 1.06 4.27 -1.83
C GLU A 24 2.53 4.57 -2.19
N VAL A 25 2.78 5.68 -2.87
CA VAL A 25 4.09 6.18 -3.27
C VAL A 25 4.53 7.28 -2.30
N LYS A 26 5.72 7.14 -1.73
CA LYS A 26 6.27 8.05 -0.71
C LYS A 26 7.65 8.54 -1.13
N SER A 27 7.73 9.77 -1.62
CA SER A 27 8.99 10.44 -2.03
C SER A 27 9.78 11.04 -0.85
N GLY A 28 9.12 11.35 0.28
CA GLY A 28 9.71 12.01 1.46
C GLY A 28 9.99 11.09 2.65
N ALA A 29 10.14 11.68 3.85
CA ALA A 29 10.20 10.94 5.11
C ALA A 29 8.99 10.00 5.25
N ALA A 30 9.11 8.91 6.03
CA ALA A 30 8.07 7.89 6.20
C ALA A 30 6.78 8.49 6.79
N GLY A 31 5.94 9.08 5.94
CA GLY A 31 4.65 9.65 6.31
C GLY A 31 3.67 8.55 6.70
N LYS A 32 2.73 8.88 7.60
CA LYS A 32 1.72 7.96 8.14
C LYS A 32 0.98 7.22 7.02
N LEU A 33 0.82 5.90 7.13
CA LEU A 33 0.17 4.97 6.18
C LEU A 33 -1.38 5.08 6.20
N ARG A 34 -1.90 6.30 6.44
CA ARG A 34 -3.32 6.53 6.73
C ARG A 34 -4.25 6.03 5.61
N SER A 35 -3.84 6.20 4.35
CA SER A 35 -4.63 5.74 3.20
C SER A 35 -4.68 4.21 3.10
N LEU A 36 -3.54 3.53 3.30
CA LEU A 36 -3.48 2.07 3.29
C LEU A 36 -4.29 1.46 4.44
N HIS A 37 -4.17 2.00 5.66
CA HIS A 37 -4.98 1.54 6.79
C HIS A 37 -6.48 1.63 6.49
N ARG A 38 -6.94 2.80 6.03
CA ARG A 38 -8.36 3.01 5.70
C ARG A 38 -8.82 2.06 4.58
N PHE A 39 -8.00 1.86 3.55
CA PHE A 39 -8.33 0.95 2.47
C PHE A 39 -8.54 -0.47 2.98
N VAL A 40 -7.60 -0.99 3.78
CA VAL A 40 -7.67 -2.36 4.32
C VAL A 40 -8.83 -2.51 5.33
N GLU A 41 -9.16 -1.47 6.10
CA GLU A 41 -10.35 -1.47 6.94
C GLU A 41 -11.66 -1.57 6.12
N MET A 42 -11.71 -0.91 4.97
CA MET A 42 -12.86 -0.97 4.05
C MET A 42 -12.89 -2.24 3.20
N CYS A 43 -11.72 -2.82 2.89
CA CYS A 43 -11.56 -4.05 2.14
C CYS A 43 -10.67 -5.04 2.91
N PRO A 44 -11.20 -5.73 3.95
CA PRO A 44 -10.41 -6.63 4.79
C PRO A 44 -9.84 -7.85 4.05
N ALA A 45 -10.33 -8.14 2.84
CA ALA A 45 -9.80 -9.16 1.95
C ALA A 45 -8.41 -8.77 1.40
N ALA A 46 -8.08 -7.47 1.32
CA ALA A 46 -6.76 -6.98 0.93
C ALA A 46 -5.74 -7.23 2.06
N LYS A 47 -5.19 -8.45 2.11
CA LYS A 47 -4.21 -8.87 3.14
C LYS A 47 -2.80 -8.35 2.90
N THR A 48 -2.54 -7.75 1.74
CA THR A 48 -1.25 -7.19 1.36
C THR A 48 -1.46 -5.78 0.82
N ALA A 49 -0.59 -4.86 1.24
CA ALA A 49 -0.49 -3.50 0.70
C ALA A 49 0.96 -3.21 0.28
N ILE A 50 1.15 -2.32 -0.68
CA ILE A 50 2.47 -1.95 -1.19
C ILE A 50 2.76 -0.49 -0.87
N ARG A 51 3.98 -0.22 -0.38
CA ARG A 51 4.55 1.13 -0.30
C ARG A 51 5.77 1.22 -1.19
N LEU A 52 5.72 2.08 -2.21
CA LEU A 52 6.90 2.46 -3.00
C LEU A 52 7.62 3.63 -2.34
N TYR A 53 8.89 3.47 -1.97
CA TYR A 53 9.64 4.50 -1.20
C TYR A 53 11.17 4.43 -1.35
N ARG A 54 11.93 5.31 -0.66
CA ARG A 54 13.42 5.38 -0.74
C ARG A 54 14.16 4.27 -0.02
N GLY A 55 13.50 3.62 0.94
CA GLY A 55 14.18 2.71 1.84
C GLY A 55 14.47 1.36 1.19
N ARG A 56 15.00 0.45 2.00
CA ARG A 56 15.31 -0.91 1.58
C ARG A 56 14.03 -1.74 1.44
N TYR A 57 14.11 -2.82 0.68
CA TYR A 57 13.03 -3.80 0.70
C TYR A 57 12.79 -4.30 2.14
N ALA A 58 11.53 -4.30 2.57
CA ALA A 58 11.14 -4.85 3.87
C ALA A 58 9.68 -5.28 3.84
N LEU A 59 9.40 -6.49 4.33
CA LEU A 59 8.05 -6.93 4.63
C LEU A 59 7.80 -6.73 6.13
N GLN A 60 6.69 -6.10 6.47
CA GLN A 60 6.31 -5.87 7.87
C GLN A 60 4.82 -6.09 8.08
N GLN A 61 4.43 -6.41 9.30
CA GLN A 61 3.03 -6.38 9.68
C GLN A 61 2.60 -4.95 9.98
N ALA A 62 1.42 -4.55 9.53
CA ALA A 62 0.85 -3.23 9.75
C ALA A 62 -0.64 -3.32 10.04
N GLY A 63 -1.17 -2.25 10.64
CA GLY A 63 -2.58 -2.14 11.00
C GLY A 63 -2.78 -2.18 12.51
N SER A 64 -3.96 -1.74 12.94
CA SER A 64 -4.39 -1.84 14.33
C SER A 64 -5.60 -2.78 14.41
N ASN A 65 -6.74 -2.35 13.83
CA ASN A 65 -7.99 -3.14 13.82
C ASN A 65 -7.95 -4.28 12.80
N VAL A 66 -7.45 -4.00 11.60
CA VAL A 66 -7.25 -4.99 10.54
C VAL A 66 -5.76 -5.08 10.24
N GLN A 67 -5.19 -6.25 10.55
CA GLN A 67 -3.78 -6.55 10.30
C GLN A 67 -3.58 -6.94 8.82
N TYR A 68 -2.54 -6.37 8.19
CA TYR A 68 -2.12 -6.70 6.81
C TYR A 68 -0.60 -6.66 6.66
N ARG A 69 -0.09 -7.37 5.65
CA ARG A 69 1.33 -7.32 5.27
C ARG A 69 1.57 -6.06 4.47
N LEU A 70 2.56 -5.26 4.88
CA LEU A 70 3.02 -4.11 4.14
C LEU A 70 4.36 -4.43 3.48
N ALA A 71 4.35 -4.53 2.16
CA ALA A 71 5.53 -4.66 1.34
C ALA A 71 6.10 -3.27 1.05
N ASN A 72 7.24 -2.96 1.68
CA ASN A 72 8.01 -1.76 1.38
C ASN A 72 8.95 -2.07 0.23
N ILE A 73 8.69 -1.49 -0.92
CA ILE A 73 9.46 -1.73 -2.15
C ILE A 73 10.20 -0.44 -2.50
N PRO A 74 11.52 -0.49 -2.73
CA PRO A 74 12.26 0.67 -3.18
C PRO A 74 11.72 1.16 -4.53
N TYR A 75 11.56 2.46 -4.78
CA TYR A 75 10.97 2.91 -6.05
C TYR A 75 11.80 2.56 -7.30
N TYR A 76 13.09 2.27 -7.17
CA TYR A 76 13.89 1.72 -8.28
C TYR A 76 13.54 0.26 -8.64
N HIS A 77 12.64 -0.39 -7.88
CA HIS A 77 11.99 -1.66 -8.19
C HIS A 77 10.55 -1.50 -8.69
N ALA A 78 10.05 -0.28 -8.91
CA ALA A 78 8.65 -0.07 -9.31
C ALA A 78 8.28 -0.80 -10.62
N SER A 79 9.21 -0.91 -11.57
CA SER A 79 8.99 -1.66 -12.82
C SER A 79 8.84 -3.17 -12.62
N LYS A 80 9.13 -3.69 -11.43
CA LYS A 80 8.99 -5.11 -11.06
C LYS A 80 7.79 -5.34 -10.14
N ILE A 81 6.91 -4.36 -9.97
CA ILE A 81 5.83 -4.42 -8.97
C ILE A 81 4.92 -5.64 -9.17
N ASP A 82 4.67 -6.06 -10.42
CA ASP A 82 3.87 -7.25 -10.73
C ASP A 82 4.54 -8.53 -10.22
N ALA A 83 5.85 -8.69 -10.42
CA ALA A 83 6.59 -9.84 -9.90
C ALA A 83 6.60 -9.89 -8.36
N TYR A 84 6.58 -8.72 -7.69
CA TYR A 84 6.37 -8.67 -6.25
C TYR A 84 4.93 -9.06 -5.88
N ALA A 85 3.92 -8.63 -6.64
CA ALA A 85 2.54 -9.02 -6.40
C ALA A 85 2.38 -10.55 -6.52
N ASP A 86 2.93 -11.15 -7.57
CA ASP A 86 2.96 -12.61 -7.76
C ASP A 86 3.56 -13.32 -6.53
N MET A 87 4.73 -12.87 -6.07
CA MET A 87 5.43 -13.44 -4.91
C MET A 87 4.70 -13.23 -3.57
N LEU A 88 3.95 -12.14 -3.43
CA LEU A 88 3.25 -11.80 -2.19
C LEU A 88 1.87 -12.45 -2.10
N CYS A 89 1.24 -12.74 -3.24
CA CYS A 89 -0.13 -13.26 -3.34
C CYS A 89 -0.21 -14.73 -3.77
N SER A 90 0.93 -15.41 -3.93
CA SER A 90 1.02 -16.86 -4.11
C SER A 90 0.67 -17.65 -2.85
#